data_AF-X1LRM2-F1
#
_entry.id   AF-X1LRM2-F1
#
_cell.length_a   1.000
_cell.length_b   1.000
_cell.length_c   1.000
_cell.angle_alpha   90.00
_cell.angle_beta   90.00
_cell.angle_gamma   90.00
#
_symmetry.space_group_name_H-M   'P 1'
#
loop_
_entity.id
_entity.type
_entity.pdbx_description
1 polymer ?
#
loop_
_entity_poly.entity_id
_entity_poly.type
_entity_poly.pdbx_seq_one_letter_code
_entity_poly.pdbx_strand_id
1 'polypeptide(L)'
;MSLDKIEMHLKLLFDLDNLLDDLDEPAYKEIGFKIKDAEYRSLTKTRSELLMKLPLDIADVYERLKKRYRRAIAPVENDFCFGCFQKLPTQLLTKSKEINTCPNCGRILYWRKK
;
A
#
# COMPACT_ATOMS: atom_id res chain seq x y z
N MET A 1 5.92 -18.80 -2.82
CA MET A 1 5.77 -17.63 -3.72
C MET A 1 7.05 -16.80 -3.63
N SER A 2 7.60 -16.28 -4.73
CA SER A 2 8.81 -15.45 -4.68
C SER A 2 8.53 -14.07 -4.07
N LEU A 3 9.54 -13.46 -3.46
CA LEU A 3 9.42 -12.14 -2.81
C LEU A 3 9.01 -11.04 -3.79
N ASP A 4 9.53 -11.05 -5.01
CA ASP A 4 9.14 -10.11 -6.07
C ASP A 4 7.64 -10.19 -6.39
N LYS A 5 7.05 -11.39 -6.35
CA LYS A 5 5.62 -11.58 -6.59
C LYS A 5 4.77 -11.07 -5.44
N ILE A 6 5.23 -11.21 -4.19
CA ILE A 6 4.58 -10.62 -3.01
C ILE A 6 4.61 -9.09 -3.13
N GLU A 7 5.78 -8.50 -3.40
CA GLU A 7 5.90 -7.05 -3.58
C GLU A 7 4.99 -6.52 -4.69
N MET A 8 4.90 -7.25 -5.82
CA MET A 8 4.04 -6.88 -6.93
C MET A 8 2.57 -6.88 -6.52
N HIS A 9 2.08 -7.95 -5.88
CA HIS A 9 0.69 -8.00 -5.40
C HIS A 9 0.40 -6.92 -4.37
N LEU A 10 1.36 -6.64 -3.48
CA LEU A 10 1.22 -5.62 -2.45
C LEU A 10 1.10 -4.21 -3.05
N LYS A 11 1.91 -3.89 -4.07
CA LYS A 11 1.84 -2.61 -4.80
C LYS A 11 0.53 -2.47 -5.56
N LEU A 12 0.09 -3.52 -6.26
CA LEU A 12 -1.19 -3.52 -6.98
C LEU A 12 -2.37 -3.33 -6.03
N LEU A 13 -2.35 -4.00 -4.88
CA LEU A 13 -3.38 -3.84 -3.85
C LEU A 13 -3.40 -2.40 -3.33
N PHE A 14 -2.23 -1.83 -3.05
CA PHE A 14 -2.09 -0.46 -2.59
C PHE A 14 -2.61 0.57 -3.58
N ASP A 15 -2.25 0.43 -4.86
CA ASP A 15 -2.70 1.35 -5.90
C ASP A 15 -4.22 1.26 -6.10
N LEU A 16 -4.77 0.04 -6.07
CA LEU A 16 -6.21 -0.18 -6.15
C LEU A 16 -6.96 0.44 -4.97
N ASP A 17 -6.46 0.27 -3.75
CA ASP A 17 -7.05 0.87 -2.55
C ASP A 17 -6.99 2.40 -2.56
N ASN A 18 -5.91 2.97 -3.09
CA ASN A 18 -5.81 4.41 -3.24
C ASN A 18 -6.80 4.94 -4.28
N LEU A 19 -6.99 4.21 -5.38
CA LEU A 19 -7.99 4.54 -6.40
C LEU A 19 -9.41 4.46 -5.81
N LEU A 20 -9.73 3.43 -5.03
CA LEU A 20 -11.03 3.28 -4.38
C LEU A 20 -11.28 4.45 -3.40
N ASP A 21 -10.29 4.80 -2.58
CA ASP A 21 -10.40 5.97 -1.68
C ASP A 21 -10.65 7.27 -2.46
N ASP A 22 -9.93 7.49 -3.56
CA ASP A 22 -10.08 8.69 -4.38
C ASP A 22 -11.46 8.73 -5.05
N LEU A 23 -12.00 7.58 -5.49
CA LEU A 23 -13.35 7.47 -6.04
C LEU A 23 -14.43 7.69 -4.97
N ASP A 24 -14.15 7.36 -3.72
CA ASP A 24 -15.10 7.54 -2.61
C ASP A 24 -15.12 8.96 -2.04
N GLU A 25 -14.05 9.72 -2.26
CA GLU A 25 -13.91 11.09 -1.84
C GLU A 25 -15.02 12.00 -2.45
N PRO A 26 -15.78 12.74 -1.63
CA PRO A 26 -16.89 13.57 -2.10
C PRO A 26 -16.48 14.56 -3.19
N ALA A 27 -15.30 15.16 -3.07
CA ALA A 27 -14.77 16.12 -4.02
C ALA A 27 -14.67 15.55 -5.45
N TYR A 28 -14.31 14.27 -5.61
CA TYR A 28 -14.23 13.61 -6.92
C TYR A 28 -15.63 13.34 -7.50
N LYS A 29 -16.60 12.97 -6.65
CA LYS A 29 -17.99 12.74 -7.06
C LYS A 29 -18.67 14.04 -7.51
N GLU A 30 -18.35 15.16 -6.87
CA GLU A 30 -18.90 16.49 -7.18
C GLU A 30 -18.43 17.02 -8.54
N ILE A 31 -17.15 16.80 -8.90
CA ILE A 31 -16.60 17.21 -10.19
C ILE A 31 -16.91 16.24 -11.35
N GLY A 32 -17.73 15.22 -11.10
CA GLY A 32 -18.26 14.31 -12.13
C GLY A 32 -17.50 13.01 -12.34
N PHE A 33 -16.48 12.68 -11.52
CA PHE A 33 -15.87 11.35 -11.53
C PHE A 33 -16.79 10.36 -10.80
N LYS A 34 -17.81 9.86 -11.51
CA LYS A 34 -18.72 8.82 -11.03
C LYS A 34 -18.41 7.52 -11.75
N ILE A 35 -18.23 6.46 -10.96
CA ILE A 35 -18.09 5.09 -11.46
C ILE A 35 -19.42 4.36 -11.37
N LYS A 36 -19.70 3.43 -12.30
CA LYS A 36 -20.91 2.61 -12.22
C LYS A 36 -20.80 1.59 -11.09
N ASP A 37 -21.90 1.28 -10.43
CA ASP A 37 -21.94 0.30 -9.34
C ASP A 37 -21.34 -1.06 -9.73
N ALA A 38 -21.56 -1.51 -10.97
CA ALA A 38 -21.01 -2.77 -11.47
C ALA A 38 -19.48 -2.76 -11.55
N GLU A 39 -18.90 -1.64 -12.00
CA GLU A 39 -17.45 -1.45 -12.09
C GLU A 39 -16.83 -1.36 -10.70
N TYR A 40 -17.46 -0.62 -9.78
CA TYR A 40 -17.03 -0.53 -8.37
C TYR A 40 -17.00 -1.91 -7.68
N ARG A 41 -18.05 -2.71 -7.89
CA ARG A 41 -18.09 -4.10 -7.37
C ARG A 41 -16.98 -4.95 -7.97
N SER A 42 -16.67 -4.79 -9.26
CA SER A 42 -15.57 -5.51 -9.89
C SER A 42 -14.22 -5.14 -9.28
N LEU A 43 -13.97 -3.85 -9.03
CA LEU A 43 -12.75 -3.38 -8.37
C LEU A 43 -12.63 -3.95 -6.95
N THR A 44 -13.73 -3.96 -6.19
CA THR A 44 -13.76 -4.52 -4.82
C THR A 44 -13.50 -6.03 -4.81
N LYS A 45 -13.98 -6.75 -5.84
CA LYS A 45 -13.67 -8.17 -6.03
C LYS A 45 -12.17 -8.36 -6.32
N THR A 46 -11.60 -7.59 -7.24
CA THR A 46 -10.17 -7.63 -7.54
C THR A 46 -9.31 -7.33 -6.31
N ARG A 47 -9.73 -6.36 -5.47
CA ARG A 47 -9.09 -6.07 -4.18
C ARG A 47 -9.03 -7.32 -3.30
N SER A 48 -10.16 -8.00 -3.15
CA SER A 48 -10.26 -9.22 -2.35
C SER A 48 -9.37 -10.34 -2.89
N GLU A 49 -9.33 -10.52 -4.21
CA GLU A 49 -8.47 -11.50 -4.88
C GLU A 49 -6.97 -11.19 -4.71
N LEU A 50 -6.57 -9.91 -4.74
CA LEU A 50 -5.18 -9.50 -4.48
C LEU A 50 -4.80 -9.75 -3.02
N LEU A 51 -5.69 -9.48 -2.07
CA LEU A 51 -5.47 -9.75 -0.65
C LEU A 51 -5.23 -11.25 -0.41
N MET A 52 -6.02 -12.13 -1.03
CA MET A 52 -5.86 -13.60 -0.93
C MET A 52 -4.57 -14.12 -1.55
N LYS A 53 -3.94 -13.35 -2.45
CA LYS A 53 -2.64 -13.70 -3.06
C LYS A 53 -1.45 -13.31 -2.19
N LEU A 54 -1.65 -12.60 -1.08
CA LEU A 54 -0.60 -12.25 -0.14
C LEU A 54 -0.50 -13.32 0.97
N PRO A 55 0.71 -13.52 1.55
CA PRO A 55 0.85 -14.23 2.81
C PRO A 55 -0.02 -13.58 3.90
N LEU A 56 -0.60 -14.39 4.79
CA LEU A 56 -1.57 -13.94 5.79
C LEU A 56 -1.00 -12.84 6.71
N ASP A 57 0.23 -13.01 7.16
CA ASP A 57 0.95 -12.05 8.00
C ASP A 57 1.11 -10.68 7.31
N ILE A 58 1.43 -10.66 6.01
CA ILE A 58 1.55 -9.42 5.24
C ILE A 58 0.18 -8.80 4.97
N ALA A 59 -0.84 -9.60 4.66
CA ALA A 59 -2.21 -9.14 4.44
C ALA A 59 -2.77 -8.47 5.70
N ASP A 60 -2.59 -9.09 6.87
CA ASP A 60 -3.06 -8.56 8.15
C ASP A 60 -2.37 -7.23 8.51
N VAL A 61 -1.06 -7.16 8.29
CA VAL A 61 -0.30 -5.91 8.49
C VAL A 61 -0.82 -4.81 7.57
N TYR A 62 -1.02 -5.12 6.29
CA TYR A 62 -1.53 -4.17 5.29
C TYR A 62 -2.93 -3.66 5.66
N GLU A 63 -3.88 -4.55 5.94
CA GLU A 63 -5.26 -4.20 6.30
C GLU A 63 -5.31 -3.30 7.54
N ARG A 64 -4.54 -3.65 8.58
CA ARG A 64 -4.42 -2.82 9.78
C ARG A 64 -3.90 -1.41 9.46
N LEU A 65 -2.91 -1.31 8.58
CA LEU A 65 -2.33 -0.02 8.18
C LEU A 65 -3.29 0.78 7.29
N LYS A 66 -4.03 0.14 6.39
CA LYS A 66 -5.00 0.79 5.52
C LYS A 66 -6.15 1.42 6.32
N LYS A 67 -6.61 0.76 7.39
CA LYS A 67 -7.58 1.34 8.34
C LYS A 67 -7.06 2.57 9.07
N ARG A 68 -5.75 2.63 9.33
CA ARG A 68 -5.11 3.73 10.06
C ARG A 68 -4.69 4.89 9.16
N TYR A 69 -4.29 4.59 7.92
CA TYR A 69 -3.68 5.54 7.02
C TYR A 69 -4.28 5.41 5.61
N ARG A 70 -4.60 6.54 4.98
CA ARG A 70 -4.94 6.59 3.55
C ARG A 70 -3.88 5.88 2.71
N ARG A 71 -2.60 6.13 3.01
CA ARG A 71 -1.44 5.47 2.39
C ARG A 71 -0.79 4.48 3.37
N ALA A 72 -1.03 3.17 3.20
CA ALA A 72 -0.46 2.09 4.02
C ALA A 72 1.03 1.79 3.73
N ILE A 73 1.49 2.08 2.51
CA ILE A 73 2.87 1.90 2.05
C ILE A 73 3.55 3.27 1.95
N ALA A 74 4.82 3.35 2.31
CA ALA A 74 5.64 4.56 2.21
C ALA A 74 6.92 4.28 1.42
N PRO A 75 7.29 5.16 0.46
CA PRO A 75 8.58 5.07 -0.18
C PRO A 75 9.70 5.44 0.80
N VAL A 76 10.88 4.90 0.53
CA VAL A 76 12.13 5.27 1.19
C VAL A 76 13.00 6.03 0.21
N GLU A 77 13.35 7.26 0.57
CA GLU A 77 14.20 8.15 -0.23
C GLU A 77 15.19 8.84 0.70
N ASN A 78 16.47 8.88 0.32
CA ASN A 78 17.57 9.45 1.11
C ASN A 78 17.59 8.98 2.58
N ASP A 79 17.28 7.71 2.84
CA ASP A 79 17.18 7.08 4.17
C ASP A 79 15.98 7.52 5.02
N PHE A 80 15.04 8.29 4.47
CA PHE A 80 13.83 8.72 5.19
C PHE A 80 12.61 7.90 4.77
N CYS A 81 11.72 7.64 5.73
CA CYS A 81 10.38 7.16 5.46
C CYS A 81 9.50 8.33 4.99
N PHE A 82 9.07 8.33 3.73
CA PHE A 82 8.26 9.44 3.18
C PHE A 82 6.79 9.40 3.60
N GLY A 83 6.42 8.50 4.53
CA GLY A 83 5.10 8.51 5.19
C GLY A 83 5.08 9.30 6.49
N CYS A 84 6.20 9.42 7.21
CA CYS A 84 6.29 10.15 8.48
C CYS A 84 7.51 11.08 8.58
N PHE A 85 8.30 11.14 7.51
CA PHE A 85 9.49 11.98 7.36
C PHE A 85 10.58 11.76 8.41
N GLN A 86 10.59 10.59 9.07
CA GLN A 86 11.65 10.20 10.00
C GLN A 86 12.75 9.43 9.28
N LYS A 87 13.99 9.67 9.71
CA LYS A 87 15.16 8.92 9.25
C LYS A 87 15.09 7.48 9.75
N LEU A 88 15.36 6.52 8.86
CA LEU A 88 15.36 5.11 9.19
C LEU A 88 16.70 4.68 9.79
N PRO A 89 16.71 3.69 10.71
CA PRO A 89 17.95 3.14 11.23
C PRO A 89 18.81 2.50 10.13
N THR A 90 20.14 2.67 10.20
CA THR A 90 21.08 2.13 9.21
C THR A 90 20.94 0.63 8.99
N GLN A 91 20.67 -0.13 10.04
CA GLN A 91 20.43 -1.58 9.97
C GLN A 91 19.21 -1.94 9.10
N LEU A 92 18.21 -1.06 9.00
CA LEU A 92 17.03 -1.29 8.17
C LEU A 92 17.34 -1.03 6.69
N LEU A 93 18.23 -0.07 6.40
CA LEU A 93 18.63 0.28 5.03
C LEU A 93 19.38 -0.86 4.33
N THR A 94 20.11 -1.69 5.09
CA THR A 94 20.79 -2.88 4.55
C THR A 94 19.83 -4.01 4.17
N LYS A 95 18.57 -3.94 4.63
CA LYS A 95 17.50 -4.92 4.36
C LYS A 95 16.49 -4.42 3.31
N SER A 96 16.89 -3.52 2.42
CA SER A 96 16.02 -2.92 1.40
C SER A 96 15.39 -3.90 0.41
N LYS A 97 15.88 -5.14 0.34
CA LYS A 97 15.34 -6.23 -0.47
C LYS A 97 14.23 -7.03 0.24
N GLU A 98 13.96 -6.75 1.52
CA GLU A 98 12.94 -7.42 2.32
C GLU A 98 11.74 -6.49 2.56
N ILE A 99 10.55 -7.08 2.76
CA ILE A 99 9.37 -6.33 3.16
C ILE A 99 9.52 -5.95 4.64
N ASN A 100 9.79 -4.67 4.87
CA ASN A 100 9.97 -4.12 6.21
C ASN A 100 8.90 -3.07 6.52
N THR A 101 8.75 -2.73 7.80
CA THR A 101 7.91 -1.62 8.23
C THR A 101 8.74 -0.52 8.87
N CYS A 102 8.26 0.72 8.81
CA CYS A 102 8.88 1.85 9.47
C CYS A 102 8.77 1.67 10.99
N PRO A 103 9.87 1.70 11.76
CA PRO A 103 9.82 1.54 13.22
C PRO A 103 9.10 2.70 13.92
N ASN A 104 8.98 3.86 13.25
CA ASN A 104 8.31 5.03 13.80
C ASN A 104 6.80 5.03 13.56
N CYS A 105 6.35 4.82 12.30
CA CYS A 105 4.92 4.93 11.96
C CYS A 105 4.24 3.60 11.62
N GLY A 106 5.01 2.52 11.46
CA GLY A 106 4.52 1.18 11.15
C GLY A 106 4.18 0.92 9.67
N ARG A 107 4.19 1.93 8.79
CA ARG A 107 3.90 1.75 7.35
C ARG A 107 4.88 0.77 6.71
N ILE A 108 4.40 -0.01 5.74
CA ILE A 108 5.26 -0.89 4.95
C ILE A 108 6.18 -0.01 4.10
N LEU A 109 7.46 -0.34 4.08
CA LEU A 109 8.49 0.40 3.38
C LEU A 109 8.70 -0.17 1.98
N TYR A 110 8.90 0.72 1.02
CA TYR A 110 9.23 0.38 -0.36
C TYR A 110 10.46 1.18 -0.82
N TRP A 111 11.48 0.48 -1.30
CA TRP A 111 12.65 1.09 -1.93
C TRP A 111 12.48 1.08 -3.44
N ARG A 112 12.56 2.27 -4.05
CA ARG A 112 12.55 2.40 -5.51
C ARG A 112 13.86 1.85 -6.06
N LYS A 113 13.78 0.79 -6.86
CA LYS A 113 14.93 0.34 -7.66
C LYS A 113 15.21 1.45 -8.68
N LYS A 114 16.42 2.01 -8.66
CA LYS A 114 16.92 2.91 -9.71
C LYS A 114 17.23 2.10 -10.96
#